data_AF-A0A379EGA9-F1
#
_entry.id   AF-A0A379EGA9-F1
#
_cell.length_a   1.000
_cell.length_b   1.000
_cell.length_c   1.000
_cell.angle_alpha   90.00
_cell.angle_beta   90.00
_cell.angle_gamma   90.00
#
_symmetry.space_group_name_H-M   'P 1'
#
loop_
_entity.id
_entity.type
_entity.pdbx_description
1 polymer ?
#
loop_
_entity_poly.entity_id
_entity_poly.type
_entity_poly.pdbx_seq_one_letter_code
_entity_poly.pdbx_strand_id
1 'polypeptide(L)' 'MTEDGTKLSIRPSGTEPKIKYYIGVRQPVSGREDLAEAEKICAGKIARIRQELNI' A
#
# COMPACT_ATOMS: atom_id res chain seq x y z
N MET A 1 2.21 8.51 -8.13
CA MET A 1 2.10 7.07 -8.47
C MET A 1 3.49 6.64 -8.87
N THR A 2 3.97 5.52 -8.32
CA THR A 2 5.30 4.99 -8.61
C THR A 2 5.28 4.14 -9.89
N GLU A 3 6.46 3.83 -10.42
CA GLU A 3 6.62 3.06 -11.66
C GLU A 3 6.07 1.64 -11.56
N ASP A 4 6.05 1.04 -10.36
CA ASP A 4 5.45 -0.27 -10.09
C ASP A 4 3.91 -0.23 -9.95
N GLY A 5 3.30 0.94 -10.16
CA GLY A 5 1.86 1.16 -10.04
C GLY A 5 1.36 1.34 -8.60
N THR A 6 2.26 1.42 -7.62
CA THR A 6 1.90 1.74 -6.24
C THR A 6 1.41 3.19 -6.12
N LYS A 7 0.33 3.39 -5.36
CA LYS A 7 -0.35 4.66 -5.15
C LYS A 7 -0.37 4.98 -3.65
N LEU A 8 0.13 6.16 -3.30
CA LEU A 8 0.08 6.70 -1.95
C LEU A 8 -0.63 8.06 -1.99
N SER A 9 -1.62 8.25 -1.12
CA SER A 9 -2.31 9.52 -0.92
C SER A 9 -2.44 9.81 0.56
N ILE A 10 -1.99 10.99 0.97
CA ILE A 10 -1.96 11.43 2.37
C ILE A 10 -2.77 12.72 2.44
N ARG A 11 -3.78 12.76 3.31
CA ARG A 11 -4.62 13.95 3.48
C ARG A 11 -4.89 14.28 4.95
N PRO A 12 -4.80 15.55 5.36
CA PRO A 12 -5.28 15.97 6.66
C PRO A 12 -6.81 15.84 6.72
N SER A 13 -7.35 15.37 7.84
CA SER A 13 -8.79 15.36 8.11
C SER A 13 -9.28 16.78 8.36
N GLY A 14 -10.42 17.15 7.75
CA GLY A 14 -11.02 18.48 7.86
C GLY A 14 -11.62 18.80 9.24
N THR A 15 -11.80 17.80 10.08
CA THR A 15 -12.14 17.94 11.50
C THR A 15 -11.30 16.97 12.31
N GLU A 16 -10.67 17.50 13.38
CA GLU A 16 -9.70 16.87 14.29
C GLU A 16 -8.32 16.55 13.67
N PRO A 17 -7.17 16.63 14.41
CA PRO A 17 -5.83 16.47 13.84
C PRO A 17 -5.52 14.99 13.54
N LYS A 18 -6.18 14.43 12.52
CA LYS A 18 -5.98 13.07 12.03
C LYS A 18 -5.48 13.12 10.59
N ILE A 19 -4.43 12.39 10.28
CA ILE A 19 -3.91 12.25 8.91
C ILE A 19 -4.44 10.94 8.34
N LYS A 20 -5.11 10.99 7.19
CA LYS A 20 -5.62 9.81 6.47
C LYS A 20 -4.58 9.36 5.45
N TYR A 21 -4.18 8.09 5.54
CA TYR A 21 -3.25 7.45 4.60
C TYR A 21 -4.01 6.43 3.75
N TYR A 22 -3.91 6.56 2.43
CA TYR A 22 -4.40 5.60 1.46
C TYR A 22 -3.21 4.99 0.74
N ILE A 23 -3.00 3.68 0.91
CA ILE A 23 -1.91 2.92 0.30
C ILE A 23 -2.53 1.86 -0.61
N GLY A 24 -2.27 1.95 -1.91
CA GLY A 24 -2.65 0.95 -2.89
C GLY A 24 -1.41 0.36 -3.53
N VAL A 25 -1.18 -0.95 -3.34
CA VAL A 25 -0.09 -1.70 -3.96
C VAL A 25 -0.65 -2.62 -5.04
N ARG A 26 0.18 -2.94 -6.03
CA ARG A 26 -0.18 -3.89 -7.09
C ARG A 26 0.91 -4.95 -7.22
N GLN A 27 0.47 -6.16 -7.51
CA GLN A 27 1.34 -7.25 -7.92
C GLN A 27 0.71 -8.00 -9.11
N PRO A 28 1.42 -8.11 -10.24
CA PRO A 28 0.99 -8.97 -11.35
C PRO A 28 0.95 -10.44 -10.91
N VAL A 29 -0.07 -11.17 -11.35
CA VAL A 29 -0.20 -12.62 -11.15
C VAL A 29 -0.50 -13.28 -12.48
N SER A 30 0.04 -14.48 -12.69
CA SER A 30 -0.14 -15.25 -13.92
C SER A 30 -1.26 -16.28 -13.79
N GLY A 31 -1.55 -16.73 -12.57
CA GLY A 31 -2.61 -17.69 -12.26
C GLY A 31 -3.23 -17.50 -10.88
N ARG A 32 -4.20 -18.35 -10.54
CA ARG A 32 -4.84 -18.33 -9.22
C ARG A 32 -3.91 -18.85 -8.13
N GLU A 33 -3.01 -19.76 -8.48
CA GLU A 33 -1.97 -20.30 -7.60
C GLU A 33 -1.03 -19.23 -7.05
N ASP A 34 -0.81 -18.14 -7.80
CA ASP A 34 0.09 -17.04 -7.40
C ASP A 34 -0.56 -16.07 -6.41
N LEU A 35 -1.89 -16.13 -6.21
CA LEU A 35 -2.62 -15.14 -5.42
C LEU A 35 -2.13 -15.08 -3.96
N ALA A 36 -1.90 -16.24 -3.34
CA ALA A 36 -1.43 -16.31 -1.97
C ALA A 36 -0.03 -15.69 -1.80
N GLU A 37 0.84 -15.85 -2.79
CA GLU A 37 2.18 -15.25 -2.78
C GLU A 37 2.12 -13.75 -3.07
N ALA A 38 1.30 -13.35 -4.05
CA ALA A 38 1.08 -11.95 -4.37
C ALA A 38 0.49 -11.16 -3.18
N GLU A 39 -0.42 -11.75 -2.41
CA GLU A 39 -0.93 -11.18 -1.17
C GLU A 39 0.17 -10.95 -0.14
N LYS A 40 1.05 -11.93 0.09
CA LYS A 40 2.20 -11.77 0.99
C LYS A 40 3.14 -10.67 0.53
N ILE A 41 3.46 -10.61 -0.76
CA ILE A 41 4.32 -9.56 -1.33
C ILE A 41 3.67 -8.19 -1.14
N CYS A 42 2.37 -8.05 -1.43
CA CYS A 42 1.63 -6.81 -1.23
C CYS A 42 1.60 -6.39 0.24
N ALA A 43 1.36 -7.32 1.16
CA ALA A 43 1.39 -7.06 2.60
C ALA A 43 2.77 -6.59 3.06
N GLY A 44 3.85 -7.21 2.56
CA GLY A 44 5.23 -6.80 2.83
C GLY A 44 5.52 -5.38 2.33
N LYS A 45 5.07 -5.03 1.12
CA LYS A 45 5.18 -3.67 0.58
C LYS A 45 4.46 -2.65 1.47
N ILE A 46 3.21 -2.96 1.89
CA ILE A 46 2.45 -2.08 2.79
C ILE A 46 3.18 -1.91 4.12
N ALA A 47 3.68 -3.00 4.73
CA ALA A 47 4.41 -2.94 6.00
C ALA A 47 5.66 -2.06 5.90
N ARG A 48 6.41 -2.16 4.81
CA ARG A 48 7.58 -1.31 4.57
C ARG A 48 7.19 0.17 4.43
N ILE A 49 6.17 0.49 3.64
CA ILE A 49 5.69 1.88 3.47
C ILE A 49 5.25 2.46 4.82
N ARG A 50 4.58 1.65 5.65
CA ARG A 50 4.18 2.04 7.00
C ARG A 50 5.37 2.36 7.89
N GLN A 51 6.42 1.54 7.86
CA GLN A 51 7.66 1.81 8.59
C GLN A 51 8.34 3.10 8.10
N GLU A 52 8.44 3.30 6.77
CA GLU A 52 9.05 4.49 6.18
C GLU A 52 8.28 5.79 6.50
N LEU A 53 6.95 5.71 6.62
CA LEU A 53 6.09 6.82 7.01
C LEU A 53 5.88 6.95 8.53
N ASN A 54 6.40 6.00 9.31
CA ASN A 54 6.25 5.89 10.77
C ASN A 54 4.78 5.85 11.24
N ILE A 55 3.95 4.97 10.65
CA ILE A 55 2.49 4.79 10.89
C ILE A 55 2.02 3.33 11.05
#